data_AF-A0A293M5U6-F1
#
_entry.id   AF-A0A293M5U6-F1
#
_cell.length_a   1.000
_cell.length_b   1.000
_cell.length_c   1.000
_cell.angle_alpha   90.00
_cell.angle_beta   90.00
_cell.angle_gamma   90.00
#
_symmetry.space_group_name_H-M   'P 1'
#
loop_
_entity.id
_entity.type
_entity.pdbx_description
1 polymer ?
#
loop_
_entity_poly.entity_id
_entity_poly.type
_entity_poly.pdbx_seq_one_letter_code
_entity_poly.pdbx_strand_id
1 'polypeptide(L)'
;MGLGQQRVMPPGLYAQEKACRQEERLIARLRDIELDGLLVGVLRKQAMLLLEGGPYSGLGSGAHQESVPMHTFARYLFGALLPYDGDLAYSVGLRAMRLPVLENQDEPDDPVASMNAPVGNPSRYPRWFTLGHIEVQQCALASTMLSAAKDDVMRLRTVMKSAQRNIHSSSQLFKLAQDAFRIAVPPDGGPRHLALLNVAFELGLQVMRVTLSSLNWRRREMVRWLVTCATEIGLEALISIMQKWYQFFTPTEATGPVATTIMSHATILRLALDFAQQEELSSCARTLALQCASKDPPNCALNALTLCEGDAYAFETAHQIVVDAAGSGVMTSSQLFTVARYMEHRGYAHRAYKLAVLATRGVQLAYNQDAHPAINDIHWACALAHSLGRSELASLVPLLVKHVQCATVLSDILRRCSMAAPGMGTLDAKRRCVRALSLDKPPLRPLLEAAIAAYVNTTHSRLAHISPRHYGDFIEFLGKARETFLLAQDGHAQFAQLVDNMKAAYKGKKKLMYLVKERFG
;
A
#
# COMPACT_ATOMS: atom_id res chain seq x y z
N MET A 1 46.67 11.86 -18.47
CA MET A 1 46.89 10.54 -19.08
C MET A 1 46.66 9.39 -18.13
N GLY A 2 47.44 9.21 -17.06
CA GLY A 2 47.31 8.03 -16.18
C GLY A 2 45.88 7.78 -15.67
N LEU A 3 45.21 8.81 -15.13
CA LEU A 3 43.82 8.72 -14.65
C LEU A 3 42.77 8.36 -15.73
N GLY A 4 43.06 8.55 -17.01
CA GLY A 4 42.13 8.31 -18.13
C GLY A 4 42.29 6.95 -18.83
N GLN A 5 43.29 6.16 -18.42
CA GLN A 5 43.51 4.82 -18.97
C GLN A 5 42.45 3.85 -18.48
N GLN A 6 42.03 2.93 -19.35
CA GLN A 6 41.15 1.84 -18.98
C GLN A 6 41.89 0.86 -18.05
N ARG A 7 41.25 0.47 -16.95
CA ARG A 7 41.85 -0.38 -15.91
C ARG A 7 40.84 -1.39 -15.42
N VAL A 8 41.28 -2.62 -15.19
CA VAL A 8 40.44 -3.65 -14.55
C VAL A 8 40.28 -3.32 -13.07
N MET A 9 39.08 -3.54 -12.53
CA MET A 9 38.81 -3.42 -11.09
C MET A 9 39.75 -4.34 -10.30
N PRO A 10 40.53 -3.84 -9.32
CA PRO A 10 41.43 -4.69 -8.56
C PRO A 10 40.64 -5.74 -7.74
N PRO A 11 41.21 -6.94 -7.54
CA PRO A 11 40.54 -7.99 -6.77
C PRO A 11 40.54 -7.67 -5.27
N GLY A 12 39.39 -7.88 -4.63
CA GLY A 12 39.23 -7.76 -3.18
C GLY A 12 38.89 -6.36 -2.67
N LEU A 13 38.10 -6.30 -1.58
CA LEU A 13 37.59 -5.07 -0.98
C LEU A 13 38.69 -4.04 -0.68
N TYR A 14 39.75 -4.43 0.01
CA TYR A 14 40.81 -3.50 0.43
C TYR A 14 41.52 -2.85 -0.78
N ALA A 15 41.78 -3.62 -1.84
CA ALA A 15 42.42 -3.10 -3.03
C ALA A 15 41.51 -2.12 -3.78
N GLN A 16 40.20 -2.41 -3.85
CA GLN A 16 39.21 -1.51 -4.44
C GLN A 16 39.06 -0.21 -3.65
N GLU A 17 38.94 -0.28 -2.32
CA GLU A 17 38.88 0.91 -1.47
C GLU A 17 40.15 1.76 -1.58
N LYS A 18 41.33 1.11 -1.58
CA LYS A 18 42.60 1.79 -1.75
C LYS A 18 42.67 2.47 -3.12
N ALA A 19 42.23 1.82 -4.19
CA ALA A 19 42.19 2.42 -5.52
C ALA A 19 41.30 3.66 -5.57
N CYS A 20 40.07 3.58 -5.01
CA CYS A 20 39.16 4.72 -4.93
C CYS A 20 39.78 5.91 -4.18
N ARG A 21 40.35 5.66 -2.98
CA ARG A 21 40.98 6.72 -2.17
C ARG A 21 42.19 7.35 -2.85
N GLN A 22 42.99 6.57 -3.58
CA GLN A 22 44.15 7.10 -4.30
C GLN A 22 43.74 7.94 -5.50
N GLU A 23 42.71 7.53 -6.25
CA GLU A 23 42.13 8.35 -7.32
C GLU A 23 41.63 9.70 -6.77
N GLU A 24 40.87 9.69 -5.68
CA GLU A 24 40.36 10.92 -5.05
C GLU A 24 41.50 11.84 -4.58
N ARG A 25 42.56 11.28 -3.96
CA ARG A 25 43.74 12.05 -3.54
C ARG A 25 44.48 12.69 -4.71
N LEU A 26 44.64 11.96 -5.82
CA LEU A 26 45.27 12.49 -7.02
C LEU A 26 44.42 13.62 -7.63
N ILE A 27 43.11 13.44 -7.71
CA ILE A 27 42.19 14.47 -8.21
C ILE A 27 42.21 15.70 -7.29
N ALA A 28 42.28 15.54 -5.98
CA ALA A 28 42.43 16.65 -5.05
C ALA A 28 43.70 17.46 -5.34
N ARG A 29 44.83 16.78 -5.52
CA ARG A 29 46.10 17.46 -5.92
C ARG A 29 45.99 18.17 -7.26
N LEU A 30 45.27 17.61 -8.23
CA LEU A 30 45.03 18.27 -9.52
C LEU A 30 44.13 19.50 -9.42
N ARG A 31 43.30 19.60 -8.37
CA ARG A 31 42.48 20.80 -8.09
C ARG A 31 43.26 21.91 -7.40
N ASP A 32 44.35 21.57 -6.71
CA ASP A 32 45.25 22.55 -6.07
C ASP A 32 46.11 23.31 -7.11
N ILE A 33 46.19 22.81 -8.35
CA ILE A 33 46.94 23.45 -9.43
C ILE A 33 46.08 24.54 -10.06
N GLU A 34 46.65 25.74 -10.22
CA GLU A 34 45.99 26.86 -10.87
C GLU A 34 45.63 26.53 -12.34
N LEU A 35 44.37 26.77 -12.70
CA LEU A 35 43.83 26.53 -14.03
C LEU A 35 44.19 27.68 -14.99
N ASP A 36 45.45 27.73 -15.39
CA ASP A 36 45.94 28.68 -16.39
C ASP A 36 45.61 28.23 -17.84
N GLY A 37 45.81 29.14 -18.80
CA GLY A 37 45.50 28.86 -20.21
C GLY A 37 46.29 27.68 -20.80
N LEU A 38 47.50 27.43 -20.29
CA LEU A 38 48.33 26.31 -20.71
C LEU A 38 47.76 24.98 -20.21
N LEU A 39 47.41 24.90 -18.92
CA LEU A 39 46.78 23.72 -18.34
C LEU A 39 45.43 23.43 -18.98
N VAL A 40 44.60 24.45 -19.23
CA VAL A 40 43.33 24.30 -19.98
C VAL A 40 43.58 23.75 -21.37
N GLY A 41 44.59 24.27 -22.09
CA GLY A 41 45.00 23.76 -23.40
C GLY A 41 45.41 22.29 -23.36
N VAL A 42 46.18 21.90 -22.34
CA VAL A 42 46.56 20.49 -22.09
C VAL A 42 45.32 19.65 -21.79
N LEU A 43 44.48 20.05 -20.84
CA LEU A 43 43.29 19.29 -20.44
C LEU A 43 42.33 19.07 -21.62
N ARG A 44 42.13 20.09 -22.47
CA ARG A 44 41.31 19.98 -23.68
C ARG A 44 41.89 18.96 -24.67
N LYS A 45 43.19 19.05 -24.98
CA LYS A 45 43.87 18.08 -25.85
C LYS A 45 43.77 16.66 -25.29
N GLN A 46 43.96 16.50 -23.99
CA GLN A 46 43.88 15.21 -23.32
C GLN A 46 42.46 14.65 -23.31
N ALA A 47 41.44 15.47 -23.08
CA ALA A 47 40.04 15.05 -23.11
C ALA A 47 39.62 14.54 -24.49
N MET A 48 40.03 15.22 -25.58
CA MET A 48 39.78 14.75 -26.95
C MET A 48 40.43 13.39 -27.21
N LEU A 49 41.72 13.24 -26.86
CA LEU A 49 42.43 11.97 -27.02
C LEU A 49 41.80 10.82 -26.22
N LEU A 50 41.24 11.10 -25.04
CA LEU A 50 40.53 10.09 -24.26
C LEU A 50 39.21 9.67 -24.92
N LEU A 51 38.47 10.60 -25.52
CA LEU A 51 37.24 10.29 -26.24
C LEU A 51 37.49 9.47 -27.53
N GLU A 52 38.61 9.73 -28.20
CA GLU A 52 39.05 9.08 -29.44
C GLU A 52 39.84 7.78 -29.19
N GLY A 53 40.34 7.56 -27.97
CA GLY A 53 41.28 6.49 -27.61
C GLY A 53 40.74 5.05 -27.69
N GLY A 54 39.53 4.84 -28.22
CA GLY A 54 38.95 3.52 -28.47
C GLY A 54 38.95 2.61 -27.22
N PRO A 55 39.23 1.30 -27.35
CA PRO A 55 39.16 0.35 -26.24
C PRO A 55 40.29 0.49 -25.20
N TYR A 56 41.19 1.46 -25.36
CA TYR A 56 42.31 1.70 -24.45
C TYR A 56 42.06 2.86 -23.49
N SER A 57 41.02 3.67 -23.75
CA SER A 57 40.60 4.75 -22.86
C SER A 57 39.32 4.39 -22.12
N GLY A 58 39.24 4.69 -20.83
CA GLY A 58 37.99 4.54 -20.08
C GLY A 58 36.90 5.52 -20.53
N LEU A 59 37.23 6.52 -21.37
CA LEU A 59 36.27 7.38 -22.06
C LEU A 59 36.14 7.06 -23.55
N GLY A 60 36.74 5.98 -24.04
CA GLY A 60 36.67 5.61 -25.45
C GLY A 60 35.27 5.13 -25.87
N SER A 61 35.09 4.89 -27.17
CA SER A 61 33.80 4.43 -27.72
C SER A 61 33.36 3.08 -27.14
N GLY A 62 34.29 2.15 -26.93
CA GLY A 62 34.08 0.90 -26.20
C GLY A 62 34.83 0.91 -24.87
N ALA A 63 34.19 0.40 -23.80
CA ALA A 63 34.82 0.17 -22.51
C ALA A 63 34.55 -1.27 -22.08
N HIS A 64 35.56 -1.96 -21.58
CA HIS A 64 35.40 -3.33 -21.09
C HIS A 64 34.48 -3.36 -19.86
N GLN A 65 33.66 -4.39 -19.72
CA GLN A 65 32.68 -4.50 -18.62
C GLN A 65 33.32 -4.45 -17.24
N GLU A 66 34.51 -5.01 -17.09
CA GLU A 66 35.26 -5.00 -15.83
C GLU A 66 36.09 -3.72 -15.61
N SER A 67 35.97 -2.73 -16.49
CA SER A 67 36.74 -1.50 -16.38
C SER A 67 36.23 -0.61 -15.25
N VAL A 68 37.15 -0.03 -14.48
CA VAL A 68 36.83 0.95 -13.44
C VAL A 68 36.18 2.19 -14.10
N PRO A 69 34.93 2.54 -13.74
CA PRO A 69 34.25 3.69 -14.32
C PRO A 69 34.93 5.01 -13.94
N MET A 70 34.94 5.97 -14.85
CA MET A 70 35.71 7.21 -14.70
C MET A 70 34.92 8.37 -14.09
N HIS A 71 33.89 8.12 -13.28
CA HIS A 71 32.94 9.15 -12.86
C HIS A 71 33.61 10.32 -12.11
N THR A 72 34.52 10.03 -11.18
CA THR A 72 35.20 11.05 -10.36
C THR A 72 36.16 11.88 -11.20
N PHE A 73 36.98 11.24 -12.03
CA PHE A 73 37.90 11.91 -12.93
C PHE A 73 37.17 12.73 -14.01
N ALA A 74 36.11 12.18 -14.62
CA ALA A 74 35.29 12.89 -15.59
C ALA A 74 34.59 14.11 -14.99
N ARG A 75 34.16 14.05 -13.72
CA ARG A 75 33.58 15.21 -13.01
C ARG A 75 34.61 16.32 -12.80
N TYR A 76 35.87 15.98 -12.53
CA TYR A 76 36.96 16.96 -12.50
C TYR A 76 37.18 17.60 -13.88
N LEU A 77 37.33 16.79 -14.94
CA LEU A 77 37.50 17.29 -16.30
C LEU A 77 36.32 18.16 -16.74
N PHE A 78 35.09 17.74 -16.43
CA PHE A 78 33.88 18.51 -16.69
C PHE A 78 33.97 19.90 -16.07
N GLY A 79 34.24 20.00 -14.76
CA GLY A 79 34.35 21.28 -14.08
C GLY A 79 35.48 22.17 -14.59
N ALA A 80 36.64 21.58 -14.91
CA ALA A 80 37.79 22.32 -15.43
C ALA A 80 37.57 22.85 -16.86
N LEU A 81 36.85 22.10 -17.71
CA LEU A 81 36.64 22.44 -19.13
C LEU A 81 35.37 23.26 -19.36
N LEU A 82 34.35 23.15 -18.50
CA LEU A 82 33.03 23.78 -18.70
C LEU A 82 33.10 25.29 -19.05
N PRO A 83 33.94 26.13 -18.40
CA PRO A 83 34.02 27.55 -18.74
C PRO A 83 34.67 27.85 -20.11
N TYR A 84 35.41 26.90 -20.67
CA TYR A 84 36.26 27.09 -21.85
C TYR A 84 35.75 26.34 -23.09
N ASP A 85 35.19 25.15 -22.90
CA ASP A 85 34.69 24.26 -23.95
C ASP A 85 33.55 23.40 -23.38
N GLY A 86 32.34 23.95 -23.43
CA GLY A 86 31.15 23.28 -22.91
C GLY A 86 30.83 21.98 -23.64
N ASP A 87 30.94 21.95 -24.97
CA ASP A 87 30.58 20.75 -25.75
C ASP A 87 31.52 19.58 -25.47
N LEU A 88 32.82 19.86 -25.33
CA LEU A 88 33.79 18.84 -24.91
C LEU A 88 33.52 18.38 -23.48
N ALA A 89 33.22 19.30 -22.55
CA ALA A 89 32.90 18.95 -21.16
C ALA A 89 31.69 18.01 -21.10
N TYR A 90 30.58 18.34 -21.77
CA TYR A 90 29.40 17.48 -21.82
C TYR A 90 29.68 16.15 -22.51
N SER A 91 30.49 16.13 -23.57
CA SER A 91 30.91 14.88 -24.23
C SER A 91 31.66 13.95 -23.28
N VAL A 92 32.60 14.48 -22.48
CA VAL A 92 33.31 13.73 -21.44
C VAL A 92 32.35 13.20 -20.38
N GLY A 93 31.48 14.05 -19.85
CA GLY A 93 30.53 13.66 -18.81
C GLY A 93 29.53 12.60 -19.25
N LEU A 94 28.92 12.76 -20.43
CA LEU A 94 27.98 11.78 -21.00
C LEU A 94 28.65 10.42 -21.24
N ARG A 95 29.87 10.44 -21.78
CA ARG A 95 30.65 9.23 -22.05
C ARG A 95 31.03 8.48 -20.78
N ALA A 96 31.38 9.22 -19.74
CA ALA A 96 31.77 8.67 -18.44
C ALA A 96 30.58 8.17 -17.62
N MET A 97 29.34 8.56 -17.94
CA MET A 97 28.14 8.14 -17.20
C MET A 97 27.80 6.67 -17.38
N ARG A 98 28.31 6.04 -18.45
CA ARG A 98 28.11 4.60 -18.74
C ARG A 98 28.65 3.73 -17.63
N LEU A 99 27.98 2.60 -17.39
CA LEU A 99 28.38 1.61 -16.38
C LEU A 99 28.25 0.19 -16.98
N PRO A 100 29.15 -0.20 -17.90
CA PRO A 100 28.99 -1.39 -18.74
C PRO A 100 28.86 -2.71 -17.95
N VAL A 101 29.37 -2.78 -16.72
CA VAL A 101 29.23 -3.95 -15.84
C VAL A 101 27.76 -4.31 -15.55
N LEU A 102 26.85 -3.34 -15.62
CA LEU A 102 25.42 -3.53 -15.36
C LEU A 102 24.58 -3.65 -16.65
N GLU A 103 25.16 -3.39 -17.83
CA GLU A 103 24.44 -3.35 -19.11
C GLU A 103 24.12 -4.75 -19.68
N ASN A 104 24.77 -5.81 -19.18
CA ASN A 104 24.67 -7.19 -19.70
C ASN A 104 23.89 -8.16 -18.80
N GLN A 105 23.19 -7.69 -17.77
CA GLN A 105 22.37 -8.56 -16.91
C GLN A 105 21.00 -8.92 -17.51
N ASP A 106 20.65 -8.36 -18.68
CA ASP A 106 19.32 -8.48 -19.29
C ASP A 106 19.24 -9.36 -20.56
N GLU A 107 20.31 -10.06 -20.99
CA GLU A 107 20.17 -11.04 -22.07
C GLU A 107 19.61 -12.37 -21.54
N PRO A 108 18.42 -12.82 -21.99
CA PRO A 108 17.93 -14.15 -21.64
C PRO A 108 18.85 -15.19 -22.26
N ASP A 109 19.33 -16.13 -21.44
CA ASP A 109 20.24 -17.21 -21.82
C ASP A 109 19.92 -17.82 -23.20
N ASP A 110 20.84 -17.63 -24.14
CA ASP A 110 20.83 -18.30 -25.44
C ASP A 110 21.16 -19.79 -25.22
N PRO A 111 20.24 -20.75 -25.45
CA PRO A 111 20.38 -22.14 -24.99
C PRO A 111 21.51 -22.92 -25.65
N VAL A 112 22.13 -22.38 -26.72
CA VAL A 112 23.21 -23.03 -27.46
C VAL A 112 24.58 -22.81 -26.80
N ALA A 113 24.76 -21.77 -25.99
CA ALA A 113 26.03 -21.48 -25.30
C ALA A 113 26.25 -22.31 -24.03
N SER A 114 25.22 -23.03 -23.56
CA SER A 114 25.23 -23.76 -22.27
C SER A 114 25.86 -25.16 -22.35
N MET A 115 26.06 -25.73 -23.54
CA MET A 115 26.59 -27.11 -23.66
C MET A 115 28.13 -27.24 -23.51
N ASN A 116 28.88 -26.14 -23.56
CA ASN A 116 30.36 -26.17 -23.48
C ASN A 116 30.94 -25.40 -22.28
N ALA A 117 30.14 -25.08 -21.25
CA ALA A 117 30.66 -24.47 -20.03
C ALA A 117 31.03 -25.56 -19.00
N PRO A 118 32.26 -25.59 -18.46
CA PRO A 118 32.62 -26.55 -17.43
C PRO A 118 31.80 -26.30 -16.16
N VAL A 119 31.25 -27.38 -15.61
CA VAL A 119 30.42 -27.39 -14.40
C VAL A 119 31.29 -27.05 -13.19
N GLY A 120 31.25 -25.78 -12.79
CA GLY A 120 31.92 -25.29 -11.57
C GLY A 120 32.40 -23.86 -11.68
N ASN A 121 31.50 -22.86 -11.65
CA ASN A 121 31.91 -21.52 -11.22
C ASN A 121 30.73 -20.67 -10.72
N PRO A 122 30.53 -20.51 -9.40
CA PRO A 122 29.66 -19.48 -8.87
C PRO A 122 30.39 -18.13 -9.00
N SER A 123 29.86 -17.22 -9.82
CA SER A 123 30.37 -15.87 -10.14
C SER A 123 31.40 -15.85 -11.29
N ARG A 124 30.93 -15.65 -12.54
CA ARG A 124 31.78 -15.37 -13.71
C ARG A 124 32.49 -14.00 -13.65
N TYR A 125 32.19 -13.18 -12.64
CA TYR A 125 32.66 -11.80 -12.52
C TYR A 125 33.13 -11.49 -11.09
N PRO A 126 34.19 -10.67 -10.91
CA PRO A 126 34.66 -10.24 -9.61
C PRO A 126 33.58 -9.43 -8.89
N ARG A 127 33.37 -9.66 -7.59
CA ARG A 127 32.45 -8.85 -6.77
C ARG A 127 33.00 -7.42 -6.64
N TRP A 128 32.24 -6.44 -7.13
CA TRP A 128 32.55 -5.02 -6.97
C TRP A 128 32.05 -4.54 -5.61
N PHE A 129 32.88 -4.69 -4.58
CA PHE A 129 32.52 -4.30 -3.22
C PHE A 129 32.32 -2.78 -3.06
N THR A 130 32.96 -1.99 -3.93
CA THR A 130 32.82 -0.53 -3.97
C THR A 130 31.71 -0.06 -4.91
N LEU A 131 30.84 -0.94 -5.43
CA LEU A 131 29.77 -0.57 -6.37
C LEU A 131 28.90 0.58 -5.84
N GLY A 132 28.50 0.54 -4.57
CA GLY A 132 27.73 1.64 -3.97
C GLY A 132 28.45 3.00 -4.00
N HIS A 133 29.77 3.03 -3.85
CA HIS A 133 30.56 4.26 -4.00
C HIS A 133 30.59 4.73 -5.46
N ILE A 134 30.75 3.81 -6.41
CA ILE A 134 30.75 4.10 -7.85
C ILE A 134 29.40 4.70 -8.27
N GLU A 135 28.28 4.10 -7.85
CA GLU A 135 26.94 4.61 -8.11
C GLU A 135 26.72 6.03 -7.55
N VAL A 136 27.27 6.33 -6.36
CA VAL A 136 27.25 7.69 -5.79
C VAL A 136 28.04 8.67 -6.65
N GLN A 137 29.22 8.29 -7.15
CA GLN A 137 30.00 9.16 -8.04
C GLN A 137 29.33 9.35 -9.40
N GLN A 138 28.67 8.32 -9.94
CA GLN A 138 27.86 8.39 -11.16
C GLN A 138 26.73 9.41 -11.00
N CYS A 139 26.00 9.34 -9.88
CA CYS A 139 24.96 10.29 -9.52
C CYS A 139 25.52 11.71 -9.38
N ALA A 140 26.67 11.87 -8.70
CA ALA A 140 27.30 13.17 -8.52
C ALA A 140 27.71 13.81 -9.85
N LEU A 141 28.22 13.02 -10.80
CA LEU A 141 28.53 13.49 -12.15
C LEU A 141 27.26 13.97 -12.87
N ALA A 142 26.20 13.16 -12.89
CA ALA A 142 24.93 13.55 -13.51
C ALA A 142 24.35 14.84 -12.88
N SER A 143 24.39 14.95 -11.55
CA SER A 143 23.93 16.12 -10.79
C SER A 143 24.72 17.38 -11.17
N THR A 144 26.05 17.28 -11.30
CA THR A 144 26.89 18.41 -11.77
C THR A 144 26.55 18.84 -13.19
N MET A 145 26.28 17.90 -14.09
CA MET A 145 25.93 18.19 -15.48
C MET A 145 24.54 18.84 -15.60
N LEU A 146 23.57 18.41 -14.80
CA LEU A 146 22.23 19.01 -14.74
C LEU A 146 22.28 20.43 -14.16
N SER A 147 23.05 20.64 -13.09
CA SER A 147 23.25 21.96 -12.50
C SER A 147 23.86 22.96 -13.50
N ALA A 148 24.87 22.52 -14.25
CA ALA A 148 25.50 23.33 -15.29
C ALA A 148 24.58 23.58 -16.51
N ALA A 149 23.62 22.67 -16.78
CA ALA A 149 22.71 22.77 -17.92
C ALA A 149 21.40 23.50 -17.58
N LYS A 150 21.24 24.08 -16.39
CA LYS A 150 19.95 24.61 -15.90
C LYS A 150 19.22 25.57 -16.85
N ASP A 151 19.96 26.27 -17.72
CA ASP A 151 19.45 27.23 -18.71
C ASP A 151 19.53 26.70 -20.17
N ASP A 152 19.92 25.45 -20.39
CA ASP A 152 20.05 24.79 -21.70
C ASP A 152 19.17 23.54 -21.77
N VAL A 153 18.00 23.69 -22.38
CA VAL A 153 16.98 22.64 -22.49
C VAL A 153 17.47 21.40 -23.24
N MET A 154 18.31 21.59 -24.27
CA MET A 154 18.82 20.47 -25.08
C MET A 154 19.85 19.65 -24.32
N ARG A 155 20.74 20.32 -23.59
CA ARG A 155 21.70 19.64 -22.70
C ARG A 155 20.99 18.96 -21.54
N LEU A 156 20.00 19.58 -20.91
CA LEU A 156 19.18 18.94 -19.87
C LEU A 156 18.53 17.65 -20.35
N ARG A 157 17.88 17.69 -21.52
CA ARG A 157 17.24 16.51 -22.11
C ARG A 157 18.24 15.39 -22.40
N THR A 158 19.43 15.75 -22.89
CA THR A 158 20.49 14.80 -23.21
C THR A 158 21.05 14.13 -21.95
N VAL A 159 21.34 14.93 -20.91
CA VAL A 159 21.82 14.42 -19.62
C VAL A 159 20.76 13.55 -18.95
N MET A 160 19.49 13.97 -18.96
CA MET A 160 18.38 13.18 -18.41
C MET A 160 18.25 11.81 -19.08
N LYS A 161 18.24 11.76 -20.42
CA LYS A 161 18.18 10.49 -21.17
C LYS A 161 19.37 9.60 -20.85
N SER A 162 20.56 10.18 -20.74
CA SER A 162 21.77 9.45 -20.34
C SER A 162 21.66 8.89 -18.91
N ALA A 163 21.14 9.68 -17.97
CA ALA A 163 20.93 9.25 -16.59
C ALA A 163 19.91 8.10 -16.50
N GLN A 164 18.77 8.21 -17.20
CA GLN A 164 17.74 7.17 -17.26
C GLN A 164 18.25 5.85 -17.85
N ARG A 165 19.22 5.92 -18.78
CA ARG A 165 19.82 4.74 -19.41
C ARG A 165 20.90 4.08 -18.54
N ASN A 166 21.72 4.87 -17.85
CA ASN A 166 22.96 4.34 -17.24
C ASN A 166 22.90 4.21 -15.71
N ILE A 167 21.99 4.93 -15.03
CA ILE A 167 21.84 4.85 -13.56
C ILE A 167 20.79 3.80 -13.23
N HIS A 168 21.25 2.61 -12.85
CA HIS A 168 20.39 1.46 -12.54
C HIS A 168 19.89 1.48 -11.09
N SER A 169 20.63 2.12 -10.18
CA SER A 169 20.27 2.22 -8.76
C SER A 169 19.11 3.19 -8.58
N SER A 170 17.93 2.66 -8.23
CA SER A 170 16.73 3.47 -7.98
C SER A 170 16.95 4.51 -6.87
N SER A 171 17.83 4.21 -5.91
CA SER A 171 18.20 5.12 -4.82
C SER A 171 18.99 6.34 -5.31
N GLN A 172 19.94 6.13 -6.22
CA GLN A 172 20.72 7.20 -6.83
C GLN A 172 19.91 7.98 -7.86
N LEU A 173 19.07 7.31 -8.65
CA LEU A 173 18.17 7.98 -9.59
C LEU A 173 17.19 8.91 -8.85
N PHE A 174 16.65 8.46 -7.72
CA PHE A 174 15.82 9.29 -6.85
C PHE A 174 16.59 10.45 -6.24
N LYS A 175 17.83 10.23 -5.78
CA LYS A 175 18.69 11.31 -5.29
C LYS A 175 18.98 12.36 -6.37
N LEU A 176 19.25 11.93 -7.60
CA LEU A 176 19.44 12.82 -8.74
C LEU A 176 18.18 13.67 -9.01
N ALA A 177 17.00 13.05 -8.96
CA ALA A 177 15.74 13.76 -9.10
C ALA A 177 15.56 14.83 -7.99
N GLN A 178 15.90 14.49 -6.74
CA GLN A 178 15.86 15.41 -5.60
C GLN A 178 16.88 16.55 -5.71
N ASP A 179 18.09 16.28 -6.22
CA ASP A 179 19.11 17.30 -6.48
C ASP A 179 18.63 18.25 -7.57
N ALA A 180 18.14 17.73 -8.69
CA ALA A 180 17.60 18.52 -9.80
C ALA A 180 16.42 19.41 -9.34
N PHE A 181 15.52 18.87 -8.51
CA PHE A 181 14.42 19.63 -7.93
C PHE A 181 14.91 20.78 -7.04
N ARG A 182 15.88 20.53 -6.16
CA ARG A 182 16.46 21.56 -5.28
C ARG A 182 17.13 22.70 -6.04
N ILE A 183 17.73 22.40 -7.19
CA ILE A 183 18.31 23.42 -8.07
C ILE A 183 17.20 24.16 -8.83
N ALA A 184 16.15 23.45 -9.25
CA ALA A 184 15.04 24.03 -10.01
C ALA A 184 14.15 24.95 -9.16
N VAL A 185 14.01 24.66 -7.87
CA VAL A 185 13.25 25.45 -6.89
C VAL A 185 14.16 25.77 -5.71
N PRO A 186 15.00 26.82 -5.82
CA PRO A 186 15.92 27.19 -4.75
C PRO A 186 15.17 27.59 -3.47
N PRO A 187 15.59 27.12 -2.28
CA PRO A 187 14.91 27.42 -1.02
C PRO A 187 14.97 28.90 -0.64
N ASP A 188 15.97 29.62 -1.13
CA ASP A 188 16.21 31.04 -0.83
C ASP A 188 15.32 31.99 -1.67
N GLY A 189 14.32 31.45 -2.39
CA GLY A 189 13.42 32.24 -3.24
C GLY A 189 14.05 32.70 -4.55
N GLY A 190 15.15 32.06 -4.97
CA GLY A 190 15.81 32.32 -6.25
C GLY A 190 14.94 32.00 -7.47
N PRO A 191 15.40 32.34 -8.70
CA PRO A 191 14.62 32.11 -9.91
C PRO A 191 14.33 30.62 -10.12
N ARG A 192 13.09 30.31 -10.48
CA ARG A 192 12.66 28.94 -10.75
C ARG A 192 13.09 28.51 -12.16
N HIS A 193 13.68 27.33 -12.28
CA HIS A 193 14.11 26.77 -13.56
C HIS A 193 13.14 25.67 -14.03
N LEU A 194 12.09 26.05 -14.77
CA LEU A 194 11.00 25.13 -15.17
C LEU A 194 11.48 23.93 -16.00
N ALA A 195 12.45 24.13 -16.90
CA ALA A 195 13.01 23.03 -17.70
C ALA A 195 13.70 21.97 -16.83
N LEU A 196 14.43 22.41 -15.80
CA LEU A 196 15.08 21.51 -14.85
C LEU A 196 14.07 20.86 -13.89
N LEU A 197 13.00 21.57 -13.54
CA LEU A 197 11.89 21.01 -12.77
C LEU A 197 11.21 19.85 -13.53
N ASN A 198 10.98 20.02 -14.84
CA ASN A 198 10.47 18.95 -15.70
C ASN A 198 11.44 17.76 -15.76
N VAL A 199 12.75 17.99 -15.80
CA VAL A 199 13.75 16.91 -15.72
C VAL A 199 13.67 16.18 -14.38
N ALA A 200 13.56 16.90 -13.27
CA ALA A 200 13.41 16.30 -11.94
C ALA A 200 12.16 15.40 -11.87
N PHE A 201 11.06 15.87 -12.44
CA PHE A 201 9.80 15.11 -12.51
C PHE A 201 9.91 13.86 -13.38
N GLU A 202 10.48 13.95 -14.58
CA GLU A 202 10.69 12.78 -15.46
C GLU A 202 11.62 11.73 -14.85
N LEU A 203 12.66 12.15 -14.13
CA LEU A 203 13.50 11.25 -13.34
C LEU A 203 12.69 10.59 -12.21
N GLY A 204 11.84 11.36 -11.52
CA GLY A 204 10.93 10.85 -10.50
C GLY A 204 9.93 9.81 -11.03
N LEU A 205 9.35 10.06 -12.21
CA LEU A 205 8.47 9.11 -12.89
C LEU A 205 9.22 7.81 -13.22
N GLN A 206 10.47 7.90 -13.67
CA GLN A 206 11.29 6.71 -13.93
C GLN A 206 11.55 5.90 -12.66
N VAL A 207 11.84 6.57 -11.53
CA VAL A 207 11.97 5.90 -10.22
C VAL A 207 10.68 5.15 -9.87
N MET A 208 9.50 5.75 -10.11
CA MET A 208 8.22 5.09 -9.83
C MET A 208 8.03 3.82 -10.66
N ARG A 209 8.37 3.86 -11.96
CA ARG A 209 8.29 2.68 -12.85
C ARG A 209 9.20 1.55 -12.38
N VAL A 210 10.47 1.85 -12.10
CA VAL A 210 11.47 0.84 -11.70
C VAL A 210 11.15 0.24 -10.33
N THR A 211 10.51 1.01 -9.44
CA THR A 211 10.18 0.54 -8.09
C THR A 211 8.78 -0.06 -7.97
N LEU A 212 7.97 -0.10 -9.04
CA LEU A 212 6.57 -0.55 -8.97
C LEU A 212 6.42 -2.02 -8.61
N SER A 213 7.29 -2.87 -9.14
CA SER A 213 7.31 -4.32 -8.89
C SER A 213 8.29 -4.75 -7.79
N SER A 214 9.07 -3.80 -7.24
CA SER A 214 10.16 -4.10 -6.31
C SER A 214 9.82 -3.67 -4.87
N LEU A 215 10.15 -4.51 -3.89
CA LEU A 215 10.02 -4.20 -2.48
C LEU A 215 11.00 -3.08 -2.10
N ASN A 216 10.49 -1.86 -1.94
CA ASN A 216 11.28 -0.71 -1.55
C ASN A 216 10.69 -0.03 -0.31
N TRP A 217 11.40 -0.12 0.81
CA TRP A 217 10.96 0.46 2.09
C TRP A 217 10.78 1.99 2.04
N ARG A 218 11.43 2.68 1.09
CA ARG A 218 11.29 4.13 0.86
C ARG A 218 10.20 4.48 -0.15
N ARG A 219 9.50 3.51 -0.76
CA ARG A 219 8.52 3.78 -1.83
C ARG A 219 7.47 4.80 -1.42
N ARG A 220 6.98 4.74 -0.19
CA ARG A 220 6.00 5.70 0.34
C ARG A 220 6.54 7.14 0.43
N GLU A 221 7.83 7.32 0.73
CA GLU A 221 8.49 8.63 0.70
C GLU A 221 8.59 9.14 -0.74
N MET A 222 8.98 8.26 -1.66
CA MET A 222 9.14 8.60 -3.08
C MET A 222 7.81 9.00 -3.75
N VAL A 223 6.71 8.28 -3.46
CA VAL A 223 5.36 8.61 -3.95
C VAL A 223 4.95 10.01 -3.49
N ARG A 224 5.12 10.32 -2.20
CA ARG A 224 4.80 11.66 -1.66
C ARG A 224 5.66 12.75 -2.30
N TRP A 225 6.96 12.49 -2.44
CA TRP A 225 7.88 13.43 -3.08
C TRP A 225 7.49 13.72 -4.53
N LEU A 226 7.07 12.70 -5.29
CA LEU A 226 6.64 12.88 -6.68
C LEU A 226 5.39 13.77 -6.76
N VAL A 227 4.42 13.59 -5.85
CA VAL A 227 3.23 14.46 -5.79
C VAL A 227 3.62 15.90 -5.45
N THR A 228 4.56 16.11 -4.52
CA THR A 228 5.10 17.45 -4.25
C THR A 228 5.74 18.05 -5.51
N CYS A 229 6.57 17.28 -6.22
CA CYS A 229 7.22 17.73 -7.45
C CYS A 229 6.21 18.09 -8.55
N ALA A 230 5.17 17.26 -8.74
CA ALA A 230 4.09 17.53 -9.67
C ALA A 230 3.27 18.78 -9.28
N THR A 231 3.08 19.01 -7.98
CA THR A 231 2.41 20.23 -7.46
C THR A 231 3.23 21.47 -7.79
N GLU A 232 4.56 21.41 -7.75
CA GLU A 232 5.41 22.53 -8.17
C GLU A 232 5.35 22.82 -9.67
N ILE A 233 5.09 21.80 -10.49
CA ILE A 233 4.94 21.95 -11.95
C ILE A 233 3.59 22.57 -12.30
N GLY A 234 2.50 22.06 -11.73
CA GLY A 234 1.16 22.58 -11.96
C GLY A 234 0.07 21.52 -12.10
N LEU A 235 -1.15 22.00 -12.36
CA LEU A 235 -2.36 21.19 -12.48
C LEU A 235 -2.22 20.04 -13.49
N GLU A 236 -1.70 20.32 -14.69
CA GLU A 236 -1.52 19.33 -15.76
C GLU A 236 -0.66 18.14 -15.34
N ALA A 237 0.39 18.38 -14.53
CA ALA A 237 1.23 17.30 -14.02
C ALA A 237 0.48 16.41 -13.03
N LEU A 238 -0.34 17.00 -12.16
CA LEU A 238 -1.20 16.26 -11.22
C LEU A 238 -2.25 15.42 -11.96
N ILE A 239 -2.91 15.99 -12.97
CA ILE A 239 -3.87 15.26 -13.82
C ILE A 239 -3.16 14.12 -14.56
N SER A 240 -1.99 14.38 -15.15
CA SER A 240 -1.22 13.38 -15.90
C SER A 240 -0.83 12.17 -15.05
N ILE A 241 -0.33 12.37 -13.81
CA ILE A 241 0.02 11.25 -12.93
C ILE A 241 -1.21 10.48 -12.43
N MET A 242 -2.36 11.15 -12.28
CA MET A 242 -3.61 10.49 -11.93
C MET A 242 -4.18 9.69 -13.10
N GLN A 243 -4.19 10.23 -14.32
CA GLN A 243 -4.68 9.51 -15.51
C GLN A 243 -3.81 8.29 -15.85
N LYS A 244 -2.50 8.40 -15.65
CA LYS A 244 -1.51 7.33 -15.94
C LYS A 244 -1.09 6.58 -14.68
N TRP A 245 -1.89 6.60 -13.61
CA TRP A 245 -1.55 6.07 -12.30
C TRP A 245 -1.01 4.64 -12.34
N TYR A 246 -1.55 3.79 -13.22
CA TYR A 246 -1.20 2.38 -13.36
C TYR A 246 0.25 2.14 -13.82
N GLN A 247 0.92 3.16 -14.35
CA GLN A 247 2.33 3.09 -14.75
C GLN A 247 3.29 3.38 -13.58
N PHE A 248 2.79 3.99 -12.50
CA PHE A 248 3.63 4.58 -11.45
C PHE A 248 3.30 4.08 -10.04
N PHE A 249 2.03 3.74 -9.78
CA PHE A 249 1.50 3.50 -8.44
C PHE A 249 0.72 2.19 -8.38
N THR A 250 0.75 1.55 -7.20
CA THR A 250 -0.24 0.52 -6.88
C THR A 250 -1.63 1.15 -6.70
N PRO A 251 -2.73 0.39 -6.81
CA PRO A 251 -4.07 0.91 -6.56
C PRO A 251 -4.22 1.60 -5.18
N THR A 252 -3.55 1.06 -4.16
CA THR A 252 -3.56 1.60 -2.79
C THR A 252 -2.77 2.89 -2.65
N GLU A 253 -1.65 3.03 -3.36
CA GLU A 253 -0.87 4.26 -3.42
C GLU A 253 -1.61 5.36 -4.18
N ALA A 254 -2.23 5.00 -5.30
CA ALA A 254 -3.01 5.92 -6.13
C ALA A 254 -4.20 6.50 -5.37
N THR A 255 -5.02 5.65 -4.74
CA THR A 255 -6.23 6.08 -4.03
C THR A 255 -5.96 6.72 -2.68
N GLY A 256 -4.93 6.24 -1.97
CA GLY A 256 -4.55 6.78 -0.69
C GLY A 256 -3.65 8.01 -0.87
N PRO A 257 -2.33 7.88 -0.71
CA PRO A 257 -1.43 9.02 -0.63
C PRO A 257 -1.45 9.95 -1.85
N VAL A 258 -1.63 9.45 -3.07
CA VAL A 258 -1.65 10.32 -4.26
C VAL A 258 -2.92 11.15 -4.31
N ALA A 259 -4.09 10.53 -4.45
CA ALA A 259 -5.36 11.25 -4.57
C ALA A 259 -5.66 12.13 -3.34
N THR A 260 -5.43 11.65 -2.12
CA THR A 260 -5.70 12.45 -0.91
C THR A 260 -4.80 13.67 -0.77
N THR A 261 -3.52 13.58 -1.17
CA THR A 261 -2.60 14.74 -1.13
C THR A 261 -2.97 15.76 -2.20
N ILE A 262 -3.27 15.29 -3.41
CA ILE A 262 -3.69 16.13 -4.53
C ILE A 262 -4.98 16.89 -4.20
N MET A 263 -5.96 16.20 -3.60
CA MET A 263 -7.24 16.76 -3.20
C MET A 263 -7.20 17.59 -1.91
N SER A 264 -6.03 17.78 -1.30
CA SER A 264 -5.91 18.53 -0.05
C SER A 264 -6.07 20.04 -0.26
N HIS A 265 -6.60 20.73 0.75
CA HIS A 265 -6.75 22.19 0.72
C HIS A 265 -5.40 22.92 0.52
N ALA A 266 -4.30 22.34 1.02
CA ALA A 266 -2.96 22.89 0.83
C ALA A 266 -2.54 22.92 -0.65
N THR A 267 -2.91 21.92 -1.44
CA THR A 267 -2.62 21.85 -2.88
C THR A 267 -3.43 22.89 -3.63
N ILE A 268 -4.72 23.04 -3.30
CA ILE A 268 -5.61 24.04 -3.90
C ILE A 268 -5.05 25.46 -3.70
N LEU A 269 -4.62 25.79 -2.47
CA LEU A 269 -4.03 27.08 -2.15
C LEU A 269 -2.69 27.30 -2.86
N ARG A 270 -1.83 26.27 -2.89
CA ARG A 270 -0.49 26.38 -3.51
C ARG A 270 -0.57 26.64 -5.02
N LEU A 271 -1.54 26.01 -5.69
CA LEU A 271 -1.75 26.16 -7.13
C LEU A 271 -2.69 27.32 -7.49
N ALA A 272 -3.31 27.97 -6.49
CA ALA A 272 -4.30 29.02 -6.67
C ALA A 272 -5.41 28.61 -7.66
N LEU A 273 -5.94 27.40 -7.51
CA LEU A 273 -6.90 26.82 -8.46
C LEU A 273 -8.25 27.53 -8.41
N ASP A 274 -8.81 27.83 -9.58
CA ASP A 274 -10.19 28.28 -9.69
C ASP A 274 -11.20 27.13 -9.51
N PHE A 275 -12.49 27.44 -9.50
CA PHE A 275 -13.54 26.44 -9.31
C PHE A 275 -13.58 25.39 -10.43
N ALA A 276 -13.33 25.79 -11.68
CA ALA A 276 -13.37 24.88 -12.83
C ALA A 276 -12.22 23.86 -12.77
N GLN A 277 -11.02 24.32 -12.42
CA GLN A 277 -9.83 23.50 -12.22
C GLN A 277 -9.98 22.56 -11.02
N GLN A 278 -10.60 23.02 -9.94
CA GLN A 278 -10.90 22.16 -8.79
C GLN A 278 -11.88 21.04 -9.16
N GLU A 279 -12.90 21.34 -9.97
CA GLU A 279 -13.87 20.34 -10.42
C GLU A 279 -13.22 19.33 -11.39
N GLU A 280 -12.36 19.78 -12.29
CA GLU A 280 -11.57 18.91 -13.17
C GLU A 280 -10.67 17.96 -12.37
N LEU A 281 -9.95 18.49 -11.39
CA LEU A 281 -9.09 17.69 -10.50
C LEU A 281 -9.93 16.66 -9.71
N SER A 282 -11.08 17.08 -9.20
CA SER A 282 -12.02 16.22 -8.47
C SER A 282 -12.60 15.12 -9.37
N SER A 283 -12.91 15.43 -10.62
CA SER A 283 -13.37 14.46 -11.62
C SER A 283 -12.31 13.41 -11.94
N CYS A 284 -11.06 13.85 -12.10
CA CYS A 284 -9.93 12.96 -12.33
C CYS A 284 -9.67 12.04 -11.11
N ALA A 285 -9.69 12.60 -9.90
CA ALA A 285 -9.52 11.85 -8.66
C ALA A 285 -10.62 10.80 -8.45
N ARG A 286 -11.89 11.13 -8.71
CA ARG A 286 -13.01 10.18 -8.69
C ARG A 286 -12.80 9.04 -9.69
N THR A 287 -12.44 9.36 -10.93
CA THR A 287 -12.20 8.37 -11.99
C THR A 287 -11.07 7.41 -11.60
N LEU A 288 -9.95 7.94 -11.12
CA LEU A 288 -8.84 7.14 -10.59
C LEU A 288 -9.33 6.24 -9.46
N ALA A 289 -10.10 6.79 -8.51
CA ALA A 289 -10.52 6.04 -7.34
C ALA A 289 -11.43 4.87 -7.67
N LEU A 290 -12.37 5.06 -8.61
CA LEU A 290 -13.21 3.99 -9.14
C LEU A 290 -12.38 2.91 -9.82
N GLN A 291 -11.43 3.26 -10.69
CA GLN A 291 -10.57 2.29 -11.36
C GLN A 291 -9.73 1.46 -10.38
N CYS A 292 -9.19 2.09 -9.34
CA CYS A 292 -8.43 1.40 -8.32
C CYS A 292 -9.32 0.50 -7.46
N ALA A 293 -10.52 0.96 -7.08
CA ALA A 293 -11.50 0.14 -6.35
C ALA A 293 -11.97 -1.06 -7.17
N SER A 294 -12.11 -0.95 -8.49
CA SER A 294 -12.44 -2.09 -9.34
C SER A 294 -11.31 -3.13 -9.40
N LYS A 295 -10.04 -2.72 -9.26
CA LYS A 295 -8.88 -3.61 -9.32
C LYS A 295 -8.52 -4.25 -7.99
N ASP A 296 -8.63 -3.49 -6.91
CA ASP A 296 -8.35 -3.96 -5.54
C ASP A 296 -9.41 -3.41 -4.57
N PRO A 297 -10.66 -3.95 -4.65
CA PRO A 297 -11.75 -3.49 -3.80
C PRO A 297 -11.43 -3.51 -2.29
N PRO A 298 -10.84 -4.60 -1.73
CA PRO A 298 -10.58 -4.70 -0.29
C PRO A 298 -9.78 -3.54 0.29
N ASN A 299 -8.77 -3.05 -0.45
CA ASN A 299 -7.87 -2.02 0.07
C ASN A 299 -8.21 -0.60 -0.40
N CYS A 300 -9.01 -0.45 -1.46
CA CYS A 300 -9.31 0.87 -2.06
C CYS A 300 -10.73 1.37 -1.76
N ALA A 301 -11.67 0.51 -1.34
CA ALA A 301 -13.09 0.84 -1.18
C ALA A 301 -13.37 2.10 -0.35
N LEU A 302 -12.77 2.22 0.85
CA LEU A 302 -13.02 3.36 1.75
C LEU A 302 -12.51 4.68 1.17
N ASN A 303 -11.31 4.67 0.58
CA ASN A 303 -10.74 5.85 -0.07
C ASN A 303 -11.60 6.26 -1.27
N ALA A 304 -12.05 5.28 -2.07
CA ALA A 304 -12.91 5.55 -3.21
C ALA A 304 -14.26 6.14 -2.81
N LEU A 305 -14.92 5.59 -1.79
CA LEU A 305 -16.16 6.15 -1.26
C LEU A 305 -15.95 7.58 -0.75
N THR A 306 -14.86 7.83 -0.03
CA THR A 306 -14.54 9.17 0.53
C THR A 306 -14.29 10.20 -0.58
N LEU A 307 -13.50 9.84 -1.59
CA LEU A 307 -13.19 10.72 -2.72
C LEU A 307 -14.41 11.01 -3.61
N CYS A 308 -15.41 10.12 -3.59
CA CYS A 308 -16.62 10.28 -4.39
C CYS A 308 -17.78 10.95 -3.62
N GLU A 309 -17.65 11.29 -2.34
CA GLU A 309 -18.77 11.83 -1.54
C GLU A 309 -19.43 13.08 -2.13
N GLY A 310 -18.66 13.92 -2.83
CA GLY A 310 -19.17 15.14 -3.47
C GLY A 310 -20.03 14.91 -4.71
N ASP A 311 -20.07 13.68 -5.24
CA ASP A 311 -20.77 13.37 -6.49
C ASP A 311 -21.62 12.10 -6.37
N ALA A 312 -22.93 12.26 -6.49
CA ALA A 312 -23.88 11.17 -6.26
C ALA A 312 -23.68 9.97 -7.19
N TYR A 313 -23.32 10.21 -8.45
CA TYR A 313 -23.13 9.15 -9.45
C TYR A 313 -21.85 8.35 -9.20
N ALA A 314 -20.72 9.03 -8.98
CA ALA A 314 -19.46 8.38 -8.64
C ALA A 314 -19.56 7.65 -7.30
N PHE A 315 -20.25 8.21 -6.31
CA PHE A 315 -20.46 7.55 -5.02
C PHE A 315 -21.27 6.26 -5.16
N GLU A 316 -22.37 6.28 -5.92
CA GLU A 316 -23.16 5.06 -6.16
C GLU A 316 -22.36 4.02 -6.94
N THR A 317 -21.54 4.46 -7.90
CA THR A 317 -20.63 3.56 -8.63
C THR A 317 -19.61 2.91 -7.69
N ALA A 318 -18.98 3.68 -6.80
CA ALA A 318 -18.06 3.16 -5.79
C ALA A 318 -18.74 2.17 -4.83
N HIS A 319 -19.96 2.49 -4.40
CA HIS A 319 -20.77 1.60 -3.57
C HIS A 319 -21.11 0.29 -4.29
N GLN A 320 -21.48 0.36 -5.58
CA GLN A 320 -21.79 -0.82 -6.38
C GLN A 320 -20.56 -1.73 -6.55
N ILE A 321 -19.37 -1.17 -6.77
CA ILE A 321 -18.11 -1.94 -6.79
C ILE A 321 -17.92 -2.75 -5.49
N VAL A 322 -18.20 -2.15 -4.33
CA VAL A 322 -18.12 -2.84 -3.03
C VAL A 322 -19.16 -3.96 -2.93
N VAL A 323 -20.40 -3.70 -3.37
CA VAL A 323 -21.48 -4.71 -3.37
C VAL A 323 -21.12 -5.90 -4.27
N ASP A 324 -20.57 -5.65 -5.45
CA ASP A 324 -20.16 -6.69 -6.39
C ASP A 324 -18.96 -7.50 -5.86
N ALA A 325 -17.99 -6.82 -5.24
CA ALA A 325 -16.86 -7.46 -4.57
C ALA A 325 -17.28 -8.29 -3.34
N ALA A 326 -18.33 -7.87 -2.64
CA ALA A 326 -18.96 -8.64 -1.58
C ALA A 326 -19.66 -9.89 -2.12
N GLY A 327 -20.36 -9.76 -3.26
CA GLY A 327 -21.07 -10.86 -3.91
C GLY A 327 -20.14 -11.95 -4.47
N SER A 328 -18.95 -11.56 -4.95
CA SER A 328 -17.93 -12.49 -5.46
C SER A 328 -17.01 -13.07 -4.38
N GLY A 329 -17.12 -12.62 -3.13
CA GLY A 329 -16.29 -13.09 -2.02
C GLY A 329 -14.85 -12.57 -2.03
N VAL A 330 -14.55 -11.54 -2.83
CA VAL A 330 -13.22 -10.90 -2.89
C VAL A 330 -12.92 -10.15 -1.58
N MET A 331 -13.95 -9.58 -0.95
CA MET A 331 -13.82 -8.88 0.33
C MET A 331 -14.19 -9.78 1.52
N THR A 332 -13.42 -9.69 2.59
CA THR A 332 -13.72 -10.40 3.85
C THR A 332 -14.90 -9.76 4.59
N SER A 333 -15.58 -10.53 5.43
CA SER A 333 -16.69 -10.03 6.26
C SER A 333 -16.28 -8.84 7.14
N SER A 334 -15.09 -8.88 7.74
CA SER A 334 -14.55 -7.77 8.55
C SER A 334 -14.35 -6.47 7.74
N GLN A 335 -13.84 -6.58 6.51
CA GLN A 335 -13.70 -5.42 5.62
C GLN A 335 -15.07 -4.86 5.23
N LEU A 336 -16.04 -5.72 4.90
CA LEU A 336 -17.40 -5.29 4.58
C LEU A 336 -18.10 -4.59 5.76
N PHE A 337 -17.93 -5.08 6.99
CA PHE A 337 -18.44 -4.40 8.18
C PHE A 337 -17.79 -3.04 8.41
N THR A 338 -16.50 -2.91 8.11
CA THR A 338 -15.80 -1.62 8.20
C THR A 338 -16.37 -0.61 7.20
N VAL A 339 -16.61 -1.03 5.94
CA VAL A 339 -17.27 -0.18 4.94
C VAL A 339 -18.70 0.15 5.33
N ALA A 340 -19.46 -0.83 5.83
CA ALA A 340 -20.84 -0.64 6.26
C ALA A 340 -20.96 0.39 7.39
N ARG A 341 -20.08 0.33 8.40
CA ARG A 341 -20.02 1.33 9.48
C ARG A 341 -19.69 2.72 8.96
N TYR A 342 -18.74 2.82 8.03
CA TYR A 342 -18.44 4.08 7.37
C TYR A 342 -19.69 4.65 6.67
N MET A 343 -20.47 3.82 5.96
CA MET A 343 -21.70 4.26 5.31
C MET A 343 -22.78 4.73 6.31
N GLU A 344 -22.93 4.02 7.44
CA GLU A 344 -23.86 4.43 8.50
C GLU A 344 -23.47 5.79 9.09
N HIS A 345 -22.18 5.99 9.40
CA HIS A 345 -21.66 7.26 9.93
C HIS A 345 -21.87 8.44 8.98
N ARG A 346 -21.92 8.19 7.66
CA ARG A 346 -22.22 9.20 6.64
C ARG A 346 -23.72 9.40 6.36
N GLY A 347 -24.59 8.72 7.11
CA GLY A 347 -26.04 8.87 7.01
C GLY A 347 -26.71 7.92 6.00
N TYR A 348 -25.98 6.97 5.41
CA TYR A 348 -26.50 6.04 4.41
C TYR A 348 -26.92 4.69 5.02
N ALA A 349 -27.81 4.72 6.00
CA ALA A 349 -28.17 3.56 6.82
C ALA A 349 -28.70 2.35 6.00
N HIS A 350 -29.52 2.57 4.98
CA HIS A 350 -30.01 1.47 4.11
C HIS A 350 -28.89 0.83 3.26
N ARG A 351 -27.92 1.62 2.78
CA ARG A 351 -26.75 1.10 2.04
C ARG A 351 -25.82 0.33 2.97
N ALA A 352 -25.57 0.88 4.16
CA ALA A 352 -24.85 0.20 5.24
C ALA A 352 -25.47 -1.16 5.58
N TYR A 353 -26.80 -1.22 5.71
CA TYR A 353 -27.52 -2.46 5.99
C TYR A 353 -27.33 -3.51 4.88
N LYS A 354 -27.42 -3.11 3.60
CA LYS A 354 -27.18 -4.02 2.47
C LYS A 354 -25.79 -4.67 2.56
N LEU A 355 -24.76 -3.88 2.87
CA LEU A 355 -23.40 -4.39 3.08
C LEU A 355 -23.28 -5.28 4.32
N ALA A 356 -23.92 -4.91 5.44
CA ALA A 356 -23.92 -5.69 6.68
C ALA A 356 -24.56 -7.08 6.50
N VAL A 357 -25.64 -7.16 5.71
CA VAL A 357 -26.31 -8.42 5.35
C VAL A 357 -25.36 -9.31 4.55
N LEU A 358 -24.66 -8.75 3.56
CA LEU A 358 -23.67 -9.49 2.78
C LEU A 358 -22.48 -9.95 3.64
N ALA A 359 -21.98 -9.08 4.53
CA ALA A 359 -20.91 -9.40 5.45
C ALA A 359 -21.29 -10.56 6.39
N THR A 360 -22.53 -10.58 6.89
CA THR A 360 -23.03 -11.61 7.81
C THR A 360 -23.07 -12.99 7.17
N ARG A 361 -23.28 -13.10 5.84
CA ARG A 361 -23.20 -14.38 5.10
C ARG A 361 -21.79 -14.97 5.12
N GLY A 362 -20.77 -14.13 5.22
CA GLY A 362 -19.36 -14.52 5.30
C GLY A 362 -18.88 -14.77 6.72
N VAL A 363 -19.73 -14.65 7.74
CA VAL A 363 -19.39 -14.98 9.13
C VAL A 363 -19.87 -16.41 9.41
N GLN A 364 -19.05 -17.19 10.11
CA GLN A 364 -19.46 -18.49 10.65
C GLN A 364 -18.99 -18.58 12.10
N LEU A 365 -19.93 -18.62 13.04
CA LEU A 365 -19.64 -18.76 14.47
C LEU A 365 -20.01 -20.16 14.94
N ALA A 366 -19.00 -20.94 15.29
CA ALA A 366 -19.19 -22.28 15.86
C ALA A 366 -19.68 -22.22 17.32
N TYR A 367 -20.19 -23.34 17.83
CA TYR A 367 -20.79 -23.44 19.16
C TYR A 367 -19.86 -23.04 20.34
N ASN A 368 -18.55 -23.09 20.15
CA ASN A 368 -17.52 -22.82 21.16
C ASN A 368 -16.79 -21.46 20.98
N GLN A 369 -17.30 -20.57 20.13
CA GLN A 369 -16.65 -19.31 19.79
C GLN A 369 -17.39 -18.10 20.39
N ASP A 370 -17.48 -18.03 21.72
CA ASP A 370 -18.14 -16.96 22.46
C ASP A 370 -17.31 -15.66 22.60
N ALA A 371 -16.03 -15.69 22.21
CA ALA A 371 -15.12 -14.54 22.21
C ALA A 371 -14.67 -14.11 20.79
N HIS A 372 -15.36 -14.53 19.74
CA HIS A 372 -14.97 -14.22 18.36
C HIS A 372 -15.17 -12.72 18.04
N PRO A 373 -14.22 -12.04 17.38
CA PRO A 373 -14.31 -10.60 17.09
C PRO A 373 -15.54 -10.17 16.26
N ALA A 374 -16.09 -11.06 15.43
CA ALA A 374 -17.27 -10.82 14.58
C ALA A 374 -18.57 -10.72 15.38
N ILE A 375 -18.57 -11.11 16.66
CA ILE A 375 -19.74 -10.98 17.54
C ILE A 375 -20.17 -9.51 17.65
N ASN A 376 -19.20 -8.60 17.83
CA ASN A 376 -19.47 -7.16 17.89
C ASN A 376 -20.04 -6.62 16.56
N ASP A 377 -19.55 -7.14 15.44
CA ASP A 377 -20.05 -6.77 14.10
C ASP A 377 -21.49 -7.25 13.89
N ILE A 378 -21.82 -8.47 14.32
CA ILE A 378 -23.18 -9.02 14.28
C ILE A 378 -24.12 -8.23 15.19
N HIS A 379 -23.70 -7.90 16.42
CA HIS A 379 -24.51 -7.09 17.32
C HIS A 379 -24.83 -5.72 16.73
N TRP A 380 -23.82 -5.07 16.13
CA TRP A 380 -24.00 -3.82 15.42
C TRP A 380 -24.97 -3.97 14.24
N ALA A 381 -24.81 -5.01 13.41
CA ALA A 381 -25.70 -5.27 12.28
C ALA A 381 -27.17 -5.48 12.70
N CYS A 382 -27.39 -6.15 13.83
CA CYS A 382 -28.72 -6.34 14.41
C CYS A 382 -29.30 -5.01 14.91
N ALA A 383 -28.50 -4.17 15.57
CA ALA A 383 -28.92 -2.85 16.01
C ALA A 383 -29.30 -1.94 14.83
N LEU A 384 -28.50 -1.95 13.76
CA LEU A 384 -28.79 -1.23 12.52
C LEU A 384 -30.08 -1.76 11.84
N ALA A 385 -30.24 -3.07 11.74
CA ALA A 385 -31.46 -3.66 11.18
C ALA A 385 -32.70 -3.25 11.99
N HIS A 386 -32.58 -3.25 13.32
CA HIS A 386 -33.67 -2.88 14.21
C HIS A 386 -34.02 -1.38 14.14
N SER A 387 -33.02 -0.50 13.94
CA SER A 387 -33.26 0.95 13.79
C SER A 387 -33.93 1.30 12.46
N LEU A 388 -33.67 0.54 11.39
CA LEU A 388 -34.31 0.71 10.08
C LEU A 388 -35.76 0.23 10.06
N GLY A 389 -36.05 -0.91 10.69
CA GLY A 389 -37.42 -1.42 10.76
C GLY A 389 -37.54 -2.92 11.00
N ARG A 390 -38.79 -3.35 11.20
CA ARG A 390 -39.12 -4.76 11.43
C ARG A 390 -38.86 -5.63 10.19
N SER A 391 -38.97 -5.07 8.99
CA SER A 391 -38.70 -5.73 7.71
C SER A 391 -37.24 -6.14 7.57
N GLU A 392 -36.34 -5.21 7.85
CA GLU A 392 -34.89 -5.37 7.76
C GLU A 392 -34.39 -6.36 8.82
N LEU A 393 -34.96 -6.32 10.02
CA LEU A 393 -34.69 -7.34 11.03
C LEU A 393 -35.19 -8.72 10.59
N ALA A 394 -36.39 -8.79 9.98
CA ALA A 394 -36.96 -10.04 9.48
C ALA A 394 -36.11 -10.70 8.38
N SER A 395 -35.47 -9.92 7.51
CA SER A 395 -34.56 -10.45 6.49
C SER A 395 -33.19 -10.85 7.04
N LEU A 396 -32.73 -10.26 8.14
CA LEU A 396 -31.44 -10.61 8.75
C LEU A 396 -31.50 -11.89 9.60
N VAL A 397 -32.61 -12.12 10.31
CA VAL A 397 -32.77 -13.26 11.25
C VAL A 397 -32.45 -14.62 10.62
N PRO A 398 -32.94 -14.99 9.43
CA PRO A 398 -32.63 -16.29 8.82
C PRO A 398 -31.12 -16.49 8.57
N LEU A 399 -30.38 -15.42 8.28
CA LEU A 399 -28.94 -15.48 8.09
C LEU A 399 -28.23 -15.74 9.42
N LEU A 400 -28.63 -15.06 10.49
CA LEU A 400 -28.06 -15.27 11.82
C LEU A 400 -28.27 -16.70 12.30
N VAL A 401 -29.48 -17.24 12.14
CA VAL A 401 -29.81 -18.62 12.51
C VAL A 401 -28.95 -19.63 11.73
N LYS A 402 -28.65 -19.36 10.45
CA LYS A 402 -27.83 -20.24 9.62
C LYS A 402 -26.34 -20.19 9.99
N HIS A 403 -25.83 -19.01 10.32
CA HIS A 403 -24.40 -18.74 10.41
C HIS A 403 -23.85 -18.68 11.84
N VAL A 404 -24.72 -18.55 12.85
CA VAL A 404 -24.34 -18.49 14.26
C VAL A 404 -24.88 -19.71 14.98
N GLN A 405 -23.97 -20.55 15.49
CA GLN A 405 -24.29 -21.76 16.26
C GLN A 405 -23.98 -21.59 17.76
N CYS A 406 -23.35 -20.48 18.15
CA CYS A 406 -23.05 -20.19 19.54
C CYS A 406 -24.31 -19.75 20.30
N ALA A 407 -24.75 -20.58 21.25
CA ALA A 407 -26.01 -20.38 21.96
C ALA A 407 -26.06 -19.06 22.75
N THR A 408 -24.96 -18.71 23.43
CA THR A 408 -24.86 -17.45 24.20
C THR A 408 -24.97 -16.23 23.29
N VAL A 409 -24.33 -16.26 22.12
CA VAL A 409 -24.40 -15.17 21.13
C VAL A 409 -25.82 -15.02 20.57
N LEU A 410 -26.47 -16.11 20.16
CA LEU A 410 -27.87 -16.07 19.69
C LEU A 410 -28.82 -15.52 20.76
N SER A 411 -28.65 -15.95 22.01
CA SER A 411 -29.46 -15.48 23.14
C SER A 411 -29.25 -14.00 23.45
N ASP A 412 -28.02 -13.49 23.32
CA ASP A 412 -27.70 -12.09 23.53
C ASP A 412 -28.27 -11.22 22.40
N ILE A 413 -28.15 -11.67 21.13
CA ILE A 413 -28.80 -11.02 20.00
C ILE A 413 -30.32 -10.94 20.22
N LEU A 414 -30.93 -12.06 20.65
CA LEU A 414 -32.37 -12.11 20.92
C LEU A 414 -32.79 -11.09 21.99
N ARG A 415 -32.07 -11.02 23.11
CA ARG A 415 -32.33 -10.03 24.18
C ARG A 415 -32.17 -8.60 23.68
N ARG A 416 -31.15 -8.32 22.87
CA ARG A 416 -30.94 -6.98 22.29
C ARG A 416 -32.04 -6.58 21.31
N CYS A 417 -32.57 -7.53 20.54
CA CYS A 417 -33.64 -7.27 19.58
C CYS A 417 -35.02 -7.16 20.24
N SER A 418 -35.23 -7.74 21.43
CA SER A 418 -36.50 -7.61 22.17
C SER A 418 -36.62 -6.26 22.90
N MET A 419 -35.51 -5.65 23.28
CA MET A 419 -35.45 -4.31 23.87
C MET A 419 -35.73 -3.23 22.82
N ALA A 420 -36.30 -2.08 23.24
CA ALA A 420 -36.57 -0.96 22.33
C ALA A 420 -35.29 -0.52 21.60
N ALA A 421 -35.41 -0.25 20.29
CA ALA A 421 -34.25 0.08 19.46
C ALA A 421 -33.47 1.28 20.02
N PRO A 422 -32.12 1.23 20.08
CA PRO A 422 -31.33 2.39 20.45
C PRO A 422 -31.60 3.51 19.43
N GLY A 423 -32.18 4.61 19.89
CA GLY A 423 -32.59 5.70 19.00
C GLY A 423 -31.39 6.37 18.34
N MET A 424 -31.41 6.43 17.00
CA MET A 424 -30.62 7.42 16.26
C MET A 424 -31.13 8.83 16.64
N GLY A 425 -30.26 9.64 17.22
CA GLY A 425 -30.50 11.07 17.45
C GLY A 425 -30.53 11.82 16.13
N THR A 426 -31.70 11.86 15.49
CA THR A 426 -32.04 12.86 14.46
C THR A 426 -33.13 13.77 15.05
N LEU A 427 -33.09 15.05 14.71
CA LEU A 427 -33.83 16.14 15.36
C LEU A 427 -35.37 16.06 15.22
N ASP A 428 -35.92 14.99 14.64
CA ASP A 428 -37.37 14.72 14.49
C ASP A 428 -37.87 13.57 15.39
N ALA A 429 -37.24 13.38 16.55
CA ALA A 429 -37.48 12.27 17.48
C ALA A 429 -38.76 12.36 18.35
N LYS A 430 -39.86 12.96 17.88
CA LYS A 430 -41.09 13.08 18.70
C LYS A 430 -42.22 12.08 18.40
N ARG A 431 -42.12 11.16 17.42
CA ARG A 431 -43.27 10.26 17.11
C ARG A 431 -43.01 8.79 16.72
N ARG A 432 -41.79 8.24 16.76
CA ARG A 432 -41.60 6.79 16.48
C ARG A 432 -40.80 6.07 17.55
N CYS A 433 -41.45 5.81 18.68
CA CYS A 433 -41.00 4.81 19.64
C CYS A 433 -41.32 3.42 19.05
N VAL A 434 -40.31 2.69 18.59
CA VAL A 434 -40.48 1.30 18.12
C VAL A 434 -40.82 0.47 19.36
N ARG A 435 -42.09 0.05 19.48
CA ARG A 435 -42.56 -0.81 20.57
C ARG A 435 -41.73 -2.10 20.64
N ALA A 436 -41.44 -2.56 21.86
CA ALA A 436 -40.76 -3.83 22.09
C ALA A 436 -41.37 -4.97 21.26
N LEU A 437 -40.52 -5.74 20.58
CA LEU A 437 -40.95 -6.82 19.71
C LEU A 437 -41.39 -8.04 20.54
N SER A 438 -42.51 -8.65 20.17
CA SER A 438 -42.98 -9.89 20.79
C SER A 438 -42.10 -11.06 20.35
N LEU A 439 -41.50 -11.76 21.32
CA LEU A 439 -40.60 -12.90 21.12
C LEU A 439 -41.29 -14.10 20.45
N ASP A 440 -42.59 -14.27 20.69
CA ASP A 440 -43.40 -15.37 20.14
C ASP A 440 -43.87 -15.13 18.69
N LYS A 441 -43.57 -13.97 18.12
CA LYS A 441 -44.03 -13.55 16.79
C LYS A 441 -42.83 -13.29 15.86
N PRO A 442 -43.01 -13.44 14.53
CA PRO A 442 -41.97 -13.04 13.59
C PRO A 442 -41.64 -11.55 13.77
N PRO A 443 -40.37 -11.12 13.69
CA PRO A 443 -39.23 -11.90 13.21
C PRO A 443 -38.41 -12.62 14.29
N LEU A 444 -38.75 -12.51 15.58
CA LEU A 444 -37.89 -13.01 16.68
C LEU A 444 -38.10 -14.49 17.00
N ARG A 445 -39.27 -15.05 16.69
CA ARG A 445 -39.57 -16.47 16.96
C ARG A 445 -38.52 -17.44 16.39
N PRO A 446 -38.11 -17.37 15.10
CA PRO A 446 -37.06 -18.26 14.57
C PRO A 446 -35.72 -18.13 15.28
N LEU A 447 -35.39 -16.92 15.77
CA LEU A 447 -34.16 -16.67 16.53
C LEU A 447 -34.23 -17.31 17.92
N LEU A 448 -35.39 -17.24 18.59
CA LEU A 448 -35.65 -17.91 19.87
C LEU A 448 -35.55 -19.44 19.74
N GLU A 449 -36.21 -20.02 18.74
CA GLU A 449 -36.15 -21.45 18.45
C GLU A 449 -34.70 -21.90 18.15
N ALA A 450 -33.95 -21.12 17.37
CA ALA A 450 -32.54 -21.39 17.10
C ALA A 450 -31.65 -21.27 18.34
N ALA A 451 -31.87 -20.28 19.21
CA ALA A 451 -31.13 -20.12 20.45
C ALA A 451 -31.37 -21.32 21.38
N ILE A 452 -32.62 -21.77 21.53
CA ILE A 452 -32.98 -22.97 22.29
C ILE A 452 -32.27 -24.21 21.72
N ALA A 453 -32.37 -24.44 20.40
CA ALA A 453 -31.72 -25.58 19.74
C ALA A 453 -30.18 -25.54 19.91
N ALA A 454 -29.57 -24.36 19.79
CA ALA A 454 -28.14 -24.18 20.01
C ALA A 454 -27.75 -24.49 21.47
N TYR A 455 -28.56 -24.11 22.46
CA TYR A 455 -28.33 -24.48 23.86
C TYR A 455 -28.41 -26.00 24.06
N VAL A 456 -29.38 -26.70 23.48
CA VAL A 456 -29.48 -28.17 23.53
C VAL A 456 -28.23 -28.82 22.95
N ASN A 457 -27.86 -28.44 21.72
CA ASN A 457 -26.70 -29.00 21.02
C ASN A 457 -25.39 -28.75 21.77
N THR A 458 -25.18 -27.52 22.24
CA THR A 458 -23.99 -27.14 23.01
C THR A 458 -23.93 -27.89 24.34
N THR A 459 -25.09 -28.13 24.99
CA THR A 459 -25.18 -28.92 26.22
C THR A 459 -24.68 -30.34 26.00
N HIS A 460 -25.18 -31.04 24.98
CA HIS A 460 -24.72 -32.39 24.64
C HIS A 460 -23.22 -32.43 24.29
N SER A 461 -22.75 -31.47 23.48
CA SER A 461 -21.34 -31.38 23.06
C SER A 461 -20.40 -31.14 24.25
N ARG A 462 -20.72 -30.20 25.15
CA ARG A 462 -19.94 -29.95 26.38
C ARG A 462 -19.94 -31.18 27.29
N LEU A 463 -21.09 -31.85 27.45
CA LEU A 463 -21.22 -33.04 28.32
C LEU A 463 -20.38 -34.24 27.87
N ALA A 464 -20.17 -34.42 26.56
CA ALA A 464 -19.37 -35.53 26.02
C ALA A 464 -17.95 -35.55 26.62
N HIS A 465 -17.31 -34.38 26.75
CA HIS A 465 -15.92 -34.25 27.20
C HIS A 465 -15.72 -33.42 28.49
N ILE A 466 -16.80 -33.13 29.23
CA ILE A 466 -16.71 -32.35 30.48
C ILE A 466 -15.89 -33.06 31.57
N SER A 467 -15.02 -32.30 32.24
CA SER A 467 -14.22 -32.71 33.39
C SER A 467 -14.62 -31.94 34.65
N PRO A 468 -14.28 -32.43 35.87
CA PRO A 468 -14.76 -31.85 37.13
C PRO A 468 -14.45 -30.35 37.33
N ARG A 469 -13.35 -29.86 36.76
CA ARG A 469 -12.96 -28.43 36.83
C ARG A 469 -13.94 -27.51 36.10
N HIS A 470 -14.66 -28.01 35.09
CA HIS A 470 -15.60 -27.22 34.29
C HIS A 470 -17.06 -27.36 34.77
N TYR A 471 -17.31 -28.04 35.89
CA TYR A 471 -18.68 -28.23 36.39
C TYR A 471 -19.34 -26.91 36.78
N GLY A 472 -18.60 -25.98 37.39
CA GLY A 472 -19.11 -24.64 37.73
C GLY A 472 -19.59 -23.88 36.51
N ASP A 473 -18.71 -23.71 35.51
CA ASP A 473 -18.99 -23.00 34.26
C ASP A 473 -20.15 -23.63 33.49
N PHE A 474 -20.25 -24.97 33.50
CA PHE A 474 -21.35 -25.67 32.84
C PHE A 474 -22.70 -25.45 33.56
N ILE A 475 -22.70 -25.42 34.89
CA ILE A 475 -23.90 -25.13 35.68
C ILE A 475 -24.33 -23.67 35.50
N GLU A 476 -23.41 -22.72 35.36
CA GLU A 476 -23.73 -21.34 34.96
C GLU A 476 -24.29 -21.27 33.53
N PHE A 477 -23.69 -21.98 32.59
CA PHE A 477 -24.16 -22.08 31.21
C PHE A 477 -25.60 -22.61 31.14
N LEU A 478 -25.95 -23.65 31.90
CA LEU A 478 -27.33 -24.13 32.01
C LEU A 478 -28.27 -23.12 32.66
N GLY A 479 -27.77 -22.27 33.56
CA GLY A 479 -28.54 -21.15 34.10
C GLY A 479 -28.97 -20.17 33.01
N LYS A 480 -28.03 -19.79 32.13
CA LYS A 480 -28.30 -18.94 30.95
C LYS A 480 -29.22 -19.63 29.95
N ALA A 481 -29.07 -20.95 29.76
CA ALA A 481 -29.97 -21.75 28.95
C ALA A 481 -31.40 -21.69 29.50
N ARG A 482 -31.59 -21.94 30.80
CA ARG A 482 -32.90 -21.86 31.47
C ARG A 482 -33.55 -20.51 31.20
N GLU A 483 -32.86 -19.40 31.48
CA GLU A 483 -33.40 -18.06 31.23
C GLU A 483 -33.89 -17.86 29.80
N THR A 484 -33.18 -18.42 28.81
CA THR A 484 -33.55 -18.31 27.39
C THR A 484 -34.75 -19.19 27.05
N PHE A 485 -34.84 -20.40 27.61
CA PHE A 485 -36.00 -21.28 27.44
C PHE A 485 -37.26 -20.64 28.01
N LEU A 486 -37.18 -19.97 29.17
CA LEU A 486 -38.32 -19.29 29.80
C LEU A 486 -38.94 -18.19 28.93
N LEU A 487 -38.27 -17.75 27.86
CA LEU A 487 -38.81 -16.79 26.90
C LEU A 487 -39.83 -17.41 25.94
N ALA A 488 -39.87 -18.74 25.79
CA ALA A 488 -40.83 -19.46 24.96
C ALA A 488 -42.03 -19.95 25.79
N GLN A 489 -43.22 -19.99 25.19
CA GLN A 489 -44.47 -20.39 25.86
C GLN A 489 -44.41 -21.80 26.48
N ASP A 490 -43.70 -22.74 25.86
CA ASP A 490 -43.53 -24.13 26.30
C ASP A 490 -42.11 -24.42 26.82
N GLY A 491 -41.27 -23.39 26.96
CA GLY A 491 -39.85 -23.59 27.27
C GLY A 491 -39.56 -24.15 28.67
N HIS A 492 -40.46 -23.97 29.64
CA HIS A 492 -40.38 -24.65 30.94
C HIS A 492 -40.37 -26.19 30.77
N ALA A 493 -41.26 -26.72 29.93
CA ALA A 493 -41.37 -28.15 29.67
C ALA A 493 -40.17 -28.66 28.85
N GLN A 494 -39.75 -27.91 27.82
CA GLN A 494 -38.56 -28.25 27.04
C GLN A 494 -37.27 -28.27 27.89
N PHE A 495 -37.11 -27.33 28.82
CA PHE A 495 -35.94 -27.30 29.71
C PHE A 495 -35.93 -28.47 30.70
N ALA A 496 -37.10 -28.81 31.27
CA ALA A 496 -37.25 -29.98 32.12
C ALA A 496 -36.87 -31.27 31.37
N GLN A 497 -37.33 -31.41 30.13
CA GLN A 497 -36.98 -32.53 29.26
C GLN A 497 -35.47 -32.59 28.97
N LEU A 498 -34.81 -31.46 28.71
CA LEU A 498 -33.36 -31.40 28.54
C LEU A 498 -32.63 -31.91 29.79
N VAL A 499 -33.02 -31.44 30.97
CA VAL A 499 -32.44 -31.85 32.26
C VAL A 499 -32.64 -33.34 32.52
N ASP A 500 -33.82 -33.89 32.22
CA ASP A 500 -34.10 -35.31 32.40
C ASP A 500 -33.35 -36.19 31.40
N ASN A 501 -33.23 -35.76 30.14
CA ASN A 501 -32.39 -36.41 29.14
C ASN A 501 -30.92 -36.45 29.59
N MET A 502 -30.41 -35.38 30.20
CA MET A 502 -29.07 -35.35 30.76
C MET A 502 -28.88 -36.33 31.92
N LYS A 503 -29.84 -36.37 32.86
CA LYS A 503 -29.83 -37.33 33.97
C LYS A 503 -29.83 -38.77 33.46
N ALA A 504 -30.58 -39.05 32.40
CA ALA A 504 -30.65 -40.38 31.80
C ALA A 504 -29.36 -40.76 31.06
N ALA A 505 -28.82 -39.86 30.24
CA ALA A 505 -27.66 -40.13 29.38
C ALA A 505 -26.31 -40.12 30.11
N TYR A 506 -26.17 -39.38 31.23
CA TYR A 506 -24.88 -39.16 31.90
C TYR A 506 -24.86 -39.59 33.38
N LYS A 507 -25.55 -40.69 33.72
CA LYS A 507 -25.63 -41.27 35.09
C LYS A 507 -24.27 -41.50 35.76
N GLY A 508 -23.21 -41.75 34.98
CA GLY A 508 -21.85 -41.98 35.48
C GLY A 508 -21.20 -40.75 36.14
N LYS A 509 -21.65 -39.52 35.83
CA LYS A 509 -21.07 -38.27 36.36
C LYS A 509 -21.79 -37.79 37.63
N LYS A 510 -21.75 -38.58 38.71
CA LYS A 510 -22.51 -38.35 39.98
C LYS A 510 -22.42 -36.92 40.54
N LYS A 511 -21.21 -36.35 40.67
CA LYS A 511 -21.00 -35.00 41.21
C LYS A 511 -21.65 -33.91 40.34
N LEU A 512 -21.60 -34.06 39.01
CA LEU A 512 -22.24 -33.12 38.09
C LEU A 512 -23.77 -33.23 38.19
N MET A 513 -24.31 -34.45 38.23
CA MET A 513 -25.75 -34.67 38.34
C MET A 513 -26.33 -34.18 39.68
N TYR A 514 -25.56 -34.27 40.76
CA TYR A 514 -25.91 -33.66 42.05
C TYR A 514 -26.08 -32.14 41.91
N LEU A 515 -25.09 -31.44 41.32
CA LEU A 515 -25.15 -29.99 41.09
C LEU A 515 -26.31 -29.57 40.17
N VAL A 516 -26.59 -30.36 39.13
CA VAL A 516 -27.74 -30.11 38.24
C VAL A 516 -29.05 -30.25 39.02
N LYS A 517 -29.20 -31.29 39.84
CA LYS A 517 -30.40 -31.50 40.68
C LYS A 517 -30.57 -30.40 41.72
N GLU A 518 -29.49 -29.98 42.37
CA GLU A 518 -29.51 -28.93 43.37
C GLU A 518 -30.00 -27.58 42.80
N ARG A 519 -29.57 -27.24 41.57
CA ARG A 519 -29.88 -25.94 40.97
C ARG A 519 -31.16 -25.92 40.11
N PHE A 520 -31.53 -27.04 39.50
CA PHE A 520 -32.59 -27.11 38.48
C PHE A 520 -33.60 -28.23 38.68
N GLY A 521 -33.44 -29.07 39.72
CA GLY A 521 -34.26 -30.26 39.96
C GLY A 521 -35.49 -30.04 40.81
#